data_AF-A0A0Q7SRK0-F1
#
_entry.id   AF-A0A0Q7SRK0-F1
#
_cell.length_a   1.000
_cell.length_b   1.000
_cell.length_c   1.000
_cell.angle_alpha   90.00
_cell.angle_beta   90.00
_cell.angle_gamma   90.00
#
_symmetry.space_group_name_H-M   'P 1'
#
loop_
_entity.id
_entity.type
_entity.pdbx_description
1 polymer ?
#
loop_
_entity_poly.entity_id
_entity_poly.type
_entity_poly.pdbx_seq_one_letter_code
_entity_poly.pdbx_strand_id
1 'polypeptide(L)'
;MPITPFHFGPGAALHAIAPRHVSFLAFCAANVLIDIESLYNLVNRREPAHASFHTYVGATLVVLGLAGLFWLLDRSPLKRLCGRLTLRPVAIGAALGAWSHVLLDSVMHRDIQPLWPFSTGNALQDWVSLPVLHGACLASALFALAWMGVRKLLRSP
;
A
#
# COMPACT_ATOMS: atom_id res chain seq x y z
N MET A 1 0.44 -1.53 -15.40
CA MET A 1 -0.39 -0.32 -15.49
C MET A 1 0.04 0.55 -14.33
N PRO A 2 0.28 1.86 -14.50
CA PRO A 2 1.05 2.66 -13.54
C PRO A 2 0.28 3.03 -12.25
N ILE A 3 -0.89 2.43 -12.01
CA ILE A 3 -1.75 2.79 -10.88
C ILE A 3 -2.33 1.51 -10.28
N THR A 4 -2.35 1.45 -8.96
CA THR A 4 -2.67 0.27 -8.14
C THR A 4 -4.07 0.26 -7.48
N PRO A 5 -5.20 0.53 -8.18
CA PRO A 5 -6.51 0.48 -7.51
C PRO A 5 -6.83 -0.92 -6.97
N PHE A 6 -6.30 -1.98 -7.58
CA PHE A 6 -6.44 -3.35 -7.09
C PHE A 6 -5.78 -3.57 -5.72
N HIS A 7 -4.64 -2.92 -5.44
CA HIS A 7 -3.89 -3.13 -4.20
C HIS A 7 -4.63 -2.63 -2.96
N PHE A 8 -5.62 -1.76 -3.14
CA PHE A 8 -6.47 -1.31 -2.05
C PHE A 8 -7.37 -2.42 -1.50
N GLY A 9 -7.63 -3.50 -2.26
CA GLY A 9 -8.43 -4.62 -1.79
C GLY A 9 -7.87 -5.31 -0.54
N PRO A 10 -6.61 -5.78 -0.56
CA PRO A 10 -5.92 -6.29 0.64
C PRO A 10 -5.91 -5.28 1.79
N GLY A 11 -5.67 -3.99 1.51
CA GLY A 11 -5.72 -2.93 2.52
C GLY A 11 -7.09 -2.78 3.18
N ALA A 12 -8.15 -2.85 2.38
CA ALA A 12 -9.53 -2.79 2.87
C ALA A 12 -9.84 -4.00 3.75
N ALA A 13 -9.40 -5.20 3.37
CA ALA A 13 -9.58 -6.42 4.17
C ALA A 13 -8.87 -6.32 5.52
N LEU A 14 -7.61 -5.89 5.52
CA LEU A 14 -6.82 -5.71 6.75
C LEU A 14 -7.44 -4.67 7.68
N HIS A 15 -7.90 -3.54 7.14
CA HIS A 15 -8.61 -2.53 7.92
C HIS A 15 -9.95 -3.05 8.45
N ALA A 16 -10.72 -3.79 7.64
CA ALA A 16 -12.00 -4.35 8.05
C ALA A 16 -11.84 -5.33 9.23
N ILE A 17 -10.77 -6.14 9.24
CA ILE A 17 -10.43 -7.04 10.35
C ILE A 17 -9.99 -6.24 11.58
N ALA A 18 -9.08 -5.28 11.42
CA ALA A 18 -8.43 -4.57 12.52
C ALA A 18 -8.52 -3.03 12.40
N PRO A 19 -9.72 -2.43 12.44
CA PRO A 19 -9.91 -1.00 12.08
C PRO A 19 -9.29 -0.02 13.07
N ARG A 20 -8.98 -0.48 14.29
CA ARG A 20 -8.29 0.31 15.32
C ARG A 20 -6.76 0.24 15.22
N HIS A 21 -6.23 -0.71 14.45
CA HIS A 21 -4.80 -1.00 14.39
C HIS A 21 -4.19 -0.75 13.01
N VAL A 22 -5.01 -0.71 11.95
CA VAL A 22 -4.55 -0.49 10.58
C VAL A 22 -5.27 0.72 10.02
N SER A 23 -4.54 1.78 9.67
CA SER A 23 -5.10 2.93 8.96
C SER A 23 -5.23 2.62 7.47
N PHE A 24 -6.47 2.46 6.98
CA PHE A 24 -6.72 2.26 5.55
C PHE A 24 -6.24 3.45 4.72
N LEU A 25 -6.42 4.67 5.24
CA LEU A 25 -5.95 5.88 4.56
C LEU A 25 -4.43 5.88 4.37
N ALA A 26 -3.67 5.48 5.41
CA ALA A 26 -2.21 5.41 5.32
C ALA A 26 -1.76 4.29 4.38
N PHE A 27 -2.48 3.17 4.34
CA PHE A 27 -2.26 2.10 3.38
C PHE A 27 -2.40 2.60 1.93
N CYS A 28 -3.52 3.27 1.62
CA CYS A 28 -3.76 3.82 0.29
C CYS A 28 -2.74 4.92 -0.06
N ALA A 29 -2.42 5.80 0.89
CA ALA A 29 -1.42 6.85 0.68
C ALA A 29 -0.05 6.26 0.34
N ALA A 30 0.38 5.19 0.99
CA ALA A 30 1.66 4.53 0.69
C ALA A 30 1.68 3.98 -0.75
N ASN A 31 0.62 3.29 -1.18
CA ASN A 31 0.49 2.77 -2.55
C ASN A 31 0.55 3.90 -3.58
N VAL A 32 -0.23 4.96 -3.37
CA VAL A 32 -0.24 6.12 -4.28
C VAL A 32 1.13 6.80 -4.34
N LEU A 33 1.80 6.98 -3.20
CA LEU A 33 3.11 7.62 -3.17
C LEU A 33 4.19 6.82 -3.91
N ILE A 34 4.14 5.49 -3.84
CA ILE A 34 5.06 4.63 -4.59
C ILE A 34 4.80 4.79 -6.11
N ASP A 35 3.55 4.74 -6.54
CA ASP A 35 3.16 4.87 -7.96
C ASP A 35 3.48 6.25 -8.58
N ILE A 36 3.69 7.30 -7.77
CA ILE A 36 4.12 8.60 -8.28
C ILE A 36 5.45 8.49 -9.03
N GLU A 37 6.38 7.64 -8.57
CA GLU A 37 7.64 7.40 -9.28
C GLU A 37 7.38 6.79 -10.67
N SER A 38 6.56 5.74 -10.74
CA SER A 38 6.22 5.07 -12.00
C SER A 38 5.49 5.99 -12.97
N LEU A 39 4.53 6.77 -12.47
CA LEU A 39 3.85 7.76 -13.29
C LEU A 39 4.82 8.81 -13.82
N TYR A 40 5.70 9.33 -12.97
CA TYR A 40 6.71 10.30 -13.36
C TYR A 40 7.66 9.73 -14.42
N ASN A 41 8.18 8.52 -14.21
CA ASN A 41 9.09 7.87 -15.16
C ASN A 41 8.41 7.61 -16.50
N LEU A 42 7.17 7.11 -16.50
CA LEU A 42 6.41 6.85 -17.72
C LEU A 42 6.13 8.12 -18.52
N VAL A 43 5.70 9.21 -17.86
CA VAL A 43 5.45 10.51 -18.51
C VAL A 43 6.73 11.07 -19.12
N ASN A 44 7.88 10.85 -18.47
CA ASN A 44 9.18 11.31 -18.93
C ASN A 44 9.95 10.29 -19.80
N ARG A 45 9.31 9.16 -20.17
CA ARG A 45 9.93 8.07 -20.97
C ARG A 45 11.26 7.57 -20.38
N ARG A 46 11.31 7.44 -19.06
CA ARG A 46 12.46 6.90 -18.32
C ARG A 46 12.26 5.42 -18.04
N GLU A 47 13.35 4.67 -18.12
CA GLU A 47 13.41 3.24 -17.80
C GLU A 47 14.43 3.01 -16.66
N PRO A 48 14.17 2.07 -15.73
CA PRO A 48 12.92 1.33 -15.58
C PRO A 48 11.77 2.25 -15.11
N ALA A 49 10.52 1.88 -15.40
CA ALA A 49 9.36 2.61 -14.91
C ALA A 49 9.27 2.49 -13.38
N HIS A 50 9.49 1.29 -12.84
CA HIS A 50 9.51 1.00 -11.41
C HIS A 50 10.96 0.96 -10.93
N ALA A 51 11.36 1.95 -10.13
CA ALA A 51 12.77 2.15 -9.79
C ALA A 51 13.00 2.10 -8.28
N SER A 52 13.16 3.25 -7.64
CA SER A 52 13.62 3.37 -6.26
C SER A 52 12.54 2.99 -5.24
N PHE A 53 11.30 3.46 -5.43
CA PHE A 53 10.21 3.25 -4.47
C PHE A 53 9.60 1.86 -4.57
N HIS A 54 9.80 1.16 -5.69
CA HIS A 54 9.45 -0.25 -5.89
C HIS A 54 10.49 -1.23 -5.33
N THR A 55 11.37 -0.77 -4.44
CA THR A 55 12.28 -1.62 -3.64
C THR A 55 11.81 -1.67 -2.20
N TYR A 56 12.13 -2.73 -1.44
CA TYR A 56 11.80 -2.77 -0.01
C TYR A 56 12.51 -1.67 0.79
N VAL A 57 13.71 -1.25 0.36
CA VAL A 57 14.42 -0.12 0.96
C VAL A 57 13.66 1.19 0.72
N GLY A 58 13.34 1.50 -0.53
CA GLY A 58 12.60 2.70 -0.91
C GLY A 58 11.18 2.74 -0.34
N ALA A 59 10.46 1.62 -0.38
CA ALA A 59 9.15 1.48 0.26
C ALA A 59 9.24 1.74 1.76
N THR A 60 10.30 1.29 2.44
CA THR A 60 10.52 1.61 3.87
C THR A 60 10.76 3.10 4.08
N LEU A 61 11.46 3.79 3.18
CA LEU A 61 11.58 5.26 3.23
C LEU A 61 10.23 5.96 3.07
N VAL A 62 9.34 5.47 2.20
CA VAL A 62 7.96 5.97 2.07
C VAL A 62 7.20 5.80 3.38
N VAL A 63 7.33 4.65 4.06
CA VAL A 63 6.72 4.39 5.38
C VAL A 63 7.21 5.39 6.42
N LEU A 64 8.52 5.59 6.51
CA LEU A 64 9.12 6.54 7.45
C LEU A 64 8.69 7.98 7.13
N GLY A 65 8.63 8.35 5.85
CA GLY A 65 8.15 9.65 5.39
C GLY A 65 6.71 9.92 5.79
N LEU A 66 5.79 8.96 5.55
CA LEU A 66 4.38 9.06 5.95
C LEU A 66 4.21 9.12 7.47
N ALA A 67 4.91 8.26 8.21
CA ALA A 67 4.85 8.25 9.67
C ALA A 67 5.41 9.55 10.27
N GLY A 68 6.52 10.05 9.72
CA GLY A 68 7.15 11.32 10.11
C GLY A 68 6.26 12.52 9.80
N LEU A 69 5.69 12.57 8.59
CA LEU A 69 4.74 13.61 8.20
C LEU A 69 3.52 13.63 9.14
N PHE A 70 2.96 12.46 9.43
CA PHE A 70 1.85 12.35 10.39
C PHE A 70 2.27 12.83 11.79
N TRP A 71 3.46 12.42 12.27
CA TRP A 71 3.99 12.82 13.57
C TRP A 71 4.18 14.34 13.70
N LEU A 72 4.59 15.01 12.61
CA LEU A 72 4.70 16.46 12.52
C LEU A 72 3.33 17.13 12.51
N LEU A 73 2.41 16.65 11.67
CA LEU A 73 1.05 17.19 11.57
C LEU A 73 0.30 17.07 12.89
N ASP A 74 0.44 15.96 13.61
CA ASP A 74 -0.20 15.71 14.91
C ASP A 74 0.27 16.67 16.02
N ARG A 75 1.44 17.30 15.85
CA ARG A 75 2.01 18.32 16.75
C ARG A 75 1.82 19.76 16.25
N SER A 76 1.28 19.93 15.05
CA SER A 76 1.09 21.23 14.43
C SER A 76 -0.33 21.77 14.69
N PRO A 77 -0.60 23.05 14.37
CA PRO A 77 -1.96 23.59 14.34
C PRO A 77 -2.89 22.81 13.38
N LEU A 78 -2.33 22.04 12.44
CA LEU A 78 -3.05 21.21 11.48
C LEU A 78 -3.48 19.85 12.04
N LYS A 79 -3.27 19.56 13.34
CA LYS A 79 -3.70 18.30 14.00
C LYS A 79 -5.17 17.95 13.71
N ARG A 80 -6.04 18.94 13.48
CA ARG A 80 -7.44 18.73 13.10
C ARG A 80 -7.60 17.87 11.84
N LEU A 81 -6.63 17.90 10.91
CA LEU A 81 -6.60 17.07 9.70
C LEU A 81 -6.31 15.59 10.00
N CYS A 82 -5.63 15.29 11.12
CA CYS A 82 -5.29 13.92 11.53
C CYS A 82 -6.47 13.18 12.18
N GLY A 83 -7.53 13.88 12.56
CA GLY A 83 -8.70 13.31 13.23
C GLY A 83 -8.33 12.61 14.54
N ARG A 84 -8.88 11.40 14.75
CA ARG A 84 -8.59 10.55 15.93
C ARG A 84 -7.53 9.49 15.67
N LEU A 85 -6.79 9.58 14.57
CA LEU A 85 -5.73 8.62 14.26
C LEU A 85 -4.57 8.80 15.24
N THR A 86 -3.90 7.70 15.55
CA THR A 86 -2.64 7.73 16.30
C THR A 86 -1.51 7.27 15.39
N LEU A 87 -0.26 7.57 15.78
CA LEU A 87 0.91 7.24 14.97
C LEU A 87 1.01 5.75 14.66
N ARG A 88 0.66 4.89 15.62
CA ARG A 88 0.83 3.43 15.49
C ARG A 88 -0.04 2.85 14.35
N PRO A 89 -1.36 3.05 14.28
CA PRO A 89 -2.17 2.61 13.15
C PRO A 89 -1.76 3.22 11.80
N VAL A 90 -1.26 4.45 11.80
CA VAL A 90 -0.75 5.10 10.57
C VAL A 90 0.52 4.40 10.09
N ALA A 91 1.50 4.19 10.98
CA ALA A 91 2.74 3.49 10.64
C ALA A 91 2.49 2.05 10.19
N ILE A 92 1.59 1.32 10.87
CA ILE A 92 1.19 -0.04 10.48
C ILE A 92 0.49 -0.04 9.12
N GLY A 93 -0.46 0.87 8.90
CA GLY A 93 -1.16 1.01 7.62
C GLY A 93 -0.22 1.33 6.47
N ALA A 94 0.69 2.29 6.66
CA ALA A 94 1.70 2.65 5.68
C ALA A 94 2.65 1.50 5.38
N ALA A 95 3.15 0.77 6.39
CA ALA A 95 4.03 -0.39 6.20
C ALA A 95 3.35 -1.51 5.42
N LEU A 96 2.13 -1.88 5.81
CA LEU A 96 1.35 -2.88 5.08
C LEU A 96 1.08 -2.43 3.65
N GLY A 97 0.76 -1.15 3.43
CA GLY A 97 0.54 -0.59 2.10
C GLY A 97 1.78 -0.66 1.24
N ALA A 98 2.90 -0.11 1.72
CA ALA A 98 4.14 -0.02 0.98
C ALA A 98 4.74 -1.40 0.65
N TRP A 99 4.79 -2.30 1.63
CA TRP A 99 5.40 -3.62 1.41
C TRP A 99 4.51 -4.55 0.60
N SER A 100 3.18 -4.50 0.78
CA SER A 100 2.28 -5.28 -0.08
C SER A 100 2.28 -4.76 -1.51
N HIS A 101 2.45 -3.46 -1.73
CA HIS A 101 2.64 -2.88 -3.06
C HIS A 101 3.86 -3.47 -3.76
N VAL A 102 5.05 -3.39 -3.15
CA VAL A 102 6.27 -3.99 -3.71
C VAL A 102 6.09 -5.48 -3.95
N LEU A 103 5.48 -6.20 -2.99
CA LEU A 103 5.25 -7.65 -3.10
C LEU A 103 4.37 -8.00 -4.32
N LEU A 104 3.24 -7.33 -4.48
CA LEU A 104 2.27 -7.61 -5.53
C LEU A 104 2.80 -7.17 -6.90
N ASP A 105 3.44 -5.99 -6.97
CA ASP A 105 4.05 -5.52 -8.20
C ASP A 105 5.23 -6.42 -8.63
N SER A 106 6.00 -6.97 -7.69
CA SER A 106 7.05 -7.95 -7.97
C SER A 106 6.54 -9.21 -8.68
N VAL A 107 5.25 -9.54 -8.56
CA VAL A 107 4.67 -10.66 -9.32
C VAL A 107 4.40 -10.28 -10.77
N MET A 108 4.00 -9.03 -11.04
CA MET A 108 3.47 -8.60 -12.33
C MET A 108 4.41 -7.76 -13.20
N HIS A 109 5.47 -7.18 -12.65
CA HIS A 109 6.32 -6.21 -13.34
C HIS A 109 7.78 -6.67 -13.44
N ARG A 110 8.22 -6.86 -14.69
CA ARG A 110 9.55 -7.40 -15.03
C ARG A 110 10.71 -6.48 -14.71
N ASP A 111 10.44 -5.18 -14.62
CA ASP A 111 11.43 -4.15 -14.36
C ASP A 111 11.69 -3.91 -12.86
N ILE A 112 10.90 -4.55 -11.98
CA ILE A 112 11.04 -4.42 -10.53
C ILE A 112 12.21 -5.25 -9.99
N GLN A 113 13.01 -4.60 -9.13
CA GLN A 113 14.14 -5.20 -8.43
C GLN A 113 13.93 -5.04 -6.91
N PRO A 114 13.13 -5.91 -6.26
CA PRO A 114 12.58 -5.62 -4.94
C PRO A 114 13.65 -5.53 -3.84
N LEU A 115 14.79 -6.22 -4.03
CA LEU A 115 15.90 -6.28 -3.08
C LEU A 115 17.08 -5.37 -3.44
N TRP A 116 16.92 -4.46 -4.41
CA TRP A 116 17.96 -3.48 -4.71
C TRP A 116 18.23 -2.59 -3.48
N PRO A 117 19.49 -2.24 -3.15
CA PRO A 117 20.73 -2.43 -3.91
C PRO A 117 21.46 -3.75 -3.64
N PHE A 118 20.88 -4.67 -2.87
CA PHE A 118 21.52 -5.95 -2.50
C PHE A 118 21.42 -7.00 -3.61
N SER A 119 20.35 -6.95 -4.41
CA SER A 119 20.14 -7.83 -5.56
C SER A 119 19.31 -7.12 -6.63
N THR A 120 19.62 -7.39 -7.89
CA THR A 120 18.85 -6.93 -9.05
C THR A 120 17.81 -7.95 -9.52
N GLY A 121 17.76 -9.13 -8.90
CA GLY A 121 16.84 -10.21 -9.28
C GLY A 121 15.46 -10.09 -8.63
N ASN A 122 14.44 -10.60 -9.32
CA ASN A 122 13.08 -10.72 -8.81
C ASN A 122 12.61 -12.18 -8.86
N ALA A 123 12.65 -12.86 -7.72
CA ALA A 123 12.25 -14.26 -7.60
C ALA A 123 10.72 -14.49 -7.63
N LEU A 124 9.94 -13.41 -7.49
CA LEU A 124 8.47 -13.48 -7.46
C LEU A 124 7.84 -13.25 -8.82
N GLN A 125 8.63 -12.86 -9.82
CA GLN A 125 8.14 -12.59 -11.17
C GLN A 125 7.37 -13.79 -11.72
N ASP A 126 6.15 -13.55 -12.19
CA ASP A 126 5.28 -14.56 -12.78
C ASP A 126 4.94 -15.74 -11.83
N TRP A 127 5.06 -15.57 -10.51
CA TRP A 127 4.78 -16.64 -9.53
C TRP A 127 3.31 -17.10 -9.55
N VAL A 128 2.39 -16.19 -9.86
CA VAL A 128 0.99 -16.49 -10.22
C VAL A 128 0.58 -15.69 -11.44
N SER A 129 -0.43 -16.16 -12.17
CA SER A 129 -0.95 -15.43 -13.33
C SER A 129 -1.60 -14.09 -12.93
N LEU A 130 -1.52 -13.10 -13.81
CA LEU A 130 -2.10 -11.77 -13.59
C LEU A 130 -3.62 -11.80 -13.27
N PRO A 131 -4.46 -12.63 -13.93
CA PRO A 131 -5.87 -12.77 -13.54
C PRO A 131 -6.06 -13.28 -12.12
N VAL A 132 -5.22 -14.22 -11.66
CA VAL A 132 -5.27 -14.74 -10.29
C VAL A 132 -4.88 -13.66 -9.28
N LEU A 133 -3.82 -12.90 -9.57
CA LEU A 133 -3.37 -11.78 -8.73
C LEU A 133 -4.46 -10.71 -8.56
N HIS A 134 -5.05 -10.24 -9.68
CA HIS A 134 -6.15 -9.27 -9.65
C HIS A 134 -7.41 -9.85 -9.00
N GLY A 135 -7.71 -11.12 -9.25
CA GLY A 135 -8.83 -11.83 -8.64
C GLY A 135 -8.70 -11.90 -7.12
N ALA A 136 -7.50 -12.19 -6.59
CA ALA A 136 -7.23 -12.19 -5.16
C ALA A 136 -7.39 -10.79 -4.52
N CYS A 137 -6.94 -9.75 -5.23
CA CYS A 137 -7.13 -8.36 -4.82
C CYS A 137 -8.62 -7.98 -4.75
N LEU A 138 -9.39 -8.31 -5.79
CA LEU A 138 -10.83 -8.08 -5.83
C LEU A 138 -11.58 -8.86 -4.76
N ALA A 139 -11.24 -10.15 -4.58
CA ALA A 139 -11.80 -10.98 -3.53
C ALA A 139 -11.54 -10.40 -2.14
N SER A 140 -10.36 -9.84 -1.89
CA SER A 140 -10.03 -9.14 -0.65
C SER A 140 -10.92 -7.92 -0.42
N ALA A 141 -11.18 -7.11 -1.47
CA ALA A 141 -12.10 -5.99 -1.38
C ALA A 141 -13.54 -6.42 -1.07
N LEU A 142 -14.03 -7.47 -1.73
CA LEU A 142 -15.37 -8.03 -1.49
C LEU A 142 -15.49 -8.60 -0.08
N PHE A 143 -14.47 -9.32 0.39
CA PHE A 143 -14.40 -9.81 1.76
C PHE A 143 -14.47 -8.66 2.77
N ALA A 144 -13.74 -7.57 2.53
CA ALA A 144 -13.77 -6.39 3.40
C ALA A 144 -15.19 -5.82 3.55
N LEU A 145 -15.91 -5.66 2.43
CA LEU A 145 -17.29 -5.17 2.40
C LEU A 145 -18.23 -6.10 3.17
N ALA A 146 -18.15 -7.41 2.91
CA ALA A 146 -18.96 -8.41 3.59
C ALA A 146 -18.71 -8.40 5.11
N TRP A 147 -17.44 -8.38 5.52
CA TRP A 147 -17.05 -8.37 6.92
C TRP A 147 -17.51 -7.10 7.65
N MET A 148 -17.38 -5.93 7.02
CA MET A 148 -17.92 -4.68 7.57
C MET A 148 -19.44 -4.73 7.71
N GLY A 149 -20.15 -5.32 6.74
CA GLY A 149 -21.59 -5.55 6.79
C GLY A 149 -21.99 -6.43 7.98
N VAL A 150 -21.36 -7.59 8.13
CA VAL A 150 -21.59 -8.51 9.28
C VAL A 150 -21.33 -7.79 10.60
N ARG A 151 -20.20 -7.07 10.72
CA ARG A 151 -19.87 -6.34 11.96
C ARG A 151 -20.87 -5.23 12.29
N LYS A 152 -21.46 -4.59 11.28
CA LYS A 152 -22.50 -3.58 11.48
C LYS A 152 -23.78 -4.24 12.00
N LEU A 153 -24.17 -5.37 11.42
CA LEU A 153 -25.34 -6.14 11.86
C LEU A 153 -25.19 -6.64 13.30
N LEU A 154 -24.01 -7.17 13.67
CA LEU A 154 -23.72 -7.64 15.04
C LEU A 154 -23.65 -6.51 16.08
N ARG A 155 -23.61 -5.24 15.65
CA ARG A 155 -23.55 -4.06 16.52
C ARG A 155 -24.86 -3.28 16.54
N SER A 156 -25.83 -3.65 15.71
CA SER A 156 -27.18 -3.11 15.81
C SER A 156 -27.85 -3.65 17.08
N PRO A 157 -28.49 -2.79 17.88
CA PRO A 157 -29.15 -3.18 19.13
C PRO A 157 -30.35 -4.11 18.90
#